data_AF-A0A1Y2ZWP6-F1
#
_entry.id   AF-A0A1Y2ZWP6-F1
#
_cell.length_a   1.000
_cell.length_b   1.000
_cell.length_c   1.000
_cell.angle_alpha   90.00
_cell.angle_beta   90.00
_cell.angle_gamma   90.00
#
_symmetry.space_group_name_H-M   'P 1'
#
loop_
_entity.id
_entity.type
_entity.pdbx_description
1 polymer ?
#
loop_
_entity_poly.entity_id
_entity_poly.type
_entity_poly.pdbx_seq_one_letter_code
_entity_poly.pdbx_strand_id
1 'polypeptide(L)'
;MIDFHRVDYFSMTYIFMEEDADIACEYEQTKQPVSVSPDGLSVTFTLKNIDVREDNDEYLTTVFAEDDEFYIKSSYFEDADEPYPLNVEMSEEEIKFTLAGEDEVMHLYGFFA
;
A
#
# COMPACT_ATOMS: atom_id res chain seq x y z
N MET A 1 -4.54 -0.93 -17.72
CA MET A 1 -5.38 -0.39 -16.64
C MET A 1 -5.60 -1.49 -15.64
N ILE A 2 -5.24 -1.23 -14.37
CA ILE A 2 -5.47 -2.15 -13.25
C ILE A 2 -6.96 -2.13 -12.92
N ASP A 3 -7.54 -3.30 -12.64
CA ASP A 3 -8.90 -3.44 -12.13
C ASP A 3 -8.82 -4.03 -10.72
N PHE A 4 -9.07 -3.20 -9.71
CA PHE A 4 -8.96 -3.59 -8.31
C PHE A 4 -10.00 -4.64 -7.89
N HIS A 5 -11.04 -4.91 -8.68
CA HIS A 5 -11.94 -6.05 -8.42
C HIS A 5 -11.24 -7.41 -8.50
N ARG A 6 -10.06 -7.46 -9.11
CA ARG A 6 -9.26 -8.68 -9.28
C ARG A 6 -8.24 -8.91 -8.17
N VAL A 7 -8.06 -7.94 -7.28
CA VAL A 7 -7.07 -8.01 -6.19
C VAL A 7 -7.75 -8.52 -4.92
N ASP A 8 -7.23 -9.61 -4.38
CA ASP A 8 -7.82 -10.30 -3.23
C ASP A 8 -7.23 -9.84 -1.90
N TYR A 9 -5.95 -9.49 -1.91
CA TYR A 9 -5.18 -9.25 -0.70
C TYR A 9 -4.09 -8.21 -0.92
N PHE A 10 -3.82 -7.41 0.12
CA PHE A 10 -2.73 -6.45 0.16
C PHE A 10 -1.75 -6.75 1.30
N SER A 11 -0.47 -6.57 1.04
CA SER A 11 0.59 -6.47 2.06
C SER A 11 1.53 -5.32 1.73
N MET A 12 2.20 -4.80 2.74
CA MET A 12 3.13 -3.68 2.57
C MET A 12 4.42 -3.93 3.35
N THR A 13 5.54 -3.55 2.76
CA THR A 13 6.84 -3.47 3.43
C THR A 13 7.32 -2.03 3.35
N TYR A 14 7.68 -1.48 4.49
CA TYR A 14 8.30 -0.16 4.60
C TYR A 14 9.76 -0.34 5.01
N ILE A 15 10.68 0.25 4.26
CA ILE A 15 12.12 0.12 4.47
C ILE A 15 12.69 1.50 4.78
N PHE A 16 13.22 1.67 5.98
CA PHE A 16 13.98 2.85 6.40
C PHE A 16 15.47 2.57 6.17
N MET A 17 16.11 3.40 5.36
CA MET A 17 17.54 3.31 5.08
C MET A 17 18.30 4.06 6.17
N GLU A 18 18.98 3.34 7.06
CA GLU A 18 19.82 3.95 8.10
C GLU A 18 21.31 3.74 7.82
N GLU A 19 22.17 4.55 8.45
CA GLU A 19 23.64 4.47 8.27
C GLU A 19 24.22 3.11 8.68
N ASP A 20 23.66 2.47 9.72
CA ASP A 20 24.19 1.24 10.30
C ASP A 20 23.51 -0.04 9.78
N ALA A 21 22.18 -0.01 9.56
CA ALA A 21 21.42 -1.10 8.97
C ALA A 21 20.01 -0.65 8.56
N ASP A 22 19.53 -1.14 7.42
CA ASP A 22 18.14 -0.91 7.01
C ASP A 22 17.15 -1.57 7.99
N ILE A 23 16.08 -0.86 8.31
CA ILE A 23 14.97 -1.36 9.13
C ILE A 23 13.76 -1.60 8.24
N ALA A 24 13.25 -2.82 8.21
CA ALA A 24 12.07 -3.19 7.45
C ALA A 24 10.89 -3.48 8.38
N CYS A 25 9.79 -2.75 8.20
CA CYS A 25 8.52 -2.99 8.89
C CYS A 25 7.52 -3.61 7.91
N GLU A 26 6.88 -4.70 8.32
CA GLU A 26 5.95 -5.46 7.49
C GLU A 26 4.51 -5.29 7.98
N TYR A 27 3.59 -5.09 7.06
CA TYR A 27 2.19 -4.82 7.32
C TYR A 27 1.28 -5.73 6.49
N GLU A 28 0.21 -6.20 7.11
CA GLU A 28 -0.78 -7.09 6.50
C GLU A 28 -2.19 -6.50 6.53
N GLN A 29 -2.99 -6.86 5.53
CA GLN A 29 -4.40 -6.52 5.50
C GLN A 29 -5.17 -7.34 6.55
N THR A 30 -5.78 -6.67 7.52
CA THR A 30 -6.46 -7.34 8.65
C THR A 30 -7.98 -7.38 8.57
N LYS A 31 -8.59 -6.45 7.83
CA LYS A 31 -10.05 -6.32 7.73
C LYS A 31 -10.51 -6.54 6.29
N GLN A 32 -11.27 -7.61 6.09
CA GLN A 32 -12.14 -7.76 4.94
C GLN A 32 -13.56 -7.29 5.30
N PRO A 33 -14.31 -6.72 4.33
CA PRO A 33 -13.95 -6.59 2.92
C PRO A 33 -13.09 -5.36 2.61
N VAL A 34 -12.23 -5.55 1.62
CA VAL A 34 -11.65 -4.47 0.83
C VAL A 34 -12.81 -3.73 0.13
N SER A 35 -12.82 -2.39 0.19
CA SER A 35 -13.83 -1.57 -0.48
C SER A 35 -13.30 -1.10 -1.82
N VAL A 36 -13.75 -1.74 -2.91
CA VAL A 36 -13.42 -1.35 -4.29
C VAL A 36 -14.50 -0.40 -4.82
N SER A 37 -14.11 0.68 -5.49
CA SER A 37 -15.04 1.59 -6.15
C SER A 37 -15.75 0.91 -7.33
N PRO A 38 -16.98 1.32 -7.72
CA PRO A 38 -17.72 0.66 -8.79
C PRO A 38 -17.03 0.64 -10.16
N ASP A 39 -16.15 1.60 -10.42
CA ASP A 39 -15.33 1.68 -11.64
C ASP A 39 -14.06 0.82 -11.58
N GLY A 40 -13.74 0.22 -10.43
CA GLY A 40 -12.56 -0.62 -10.22
C GLY A 40 -11.25 0.16 -10.16
N LEU A 41 -11.31 1.50 -10.11
CA LEU A 41 -10.15 2.38 -10.16
C LEU A 41 -9.64 2.82 -8.78
N SER A 42 -10.39 2.53 -7.72
CA SER A 42 -9.98 2.79 -6.34
C SER A 42 -10.26 1.59 -5.45
N VAL A 43 -9.40 1.40 -4.46
CA VAL A 43 -9.50 0.37 -3.45
C VAL A 43 -9.11 0.92 -2.09
N THR A 44 -9.90 0.60 -1.07
CA THR A 44 -9.63 0.99 0.33
C THR A 44 -9.60 -0.24 1.22
N PHE A 45 -8.57 -0.34 2.07
CA PHE A 45 -8.33 -1.47 2.96
C PHE A 45 -7.61 -1.00 4.24
N THR A 46 -7.52 -1.89 5.23
CA THR A 46 -6.83 -1.60 6.49
C THR A 46 -5.58 -2.45 6.62
N LEU A 47 -4.44 -1.80 6.84
CA LEU A 47 -3.15 -2.43 7.12
C LEU A 47 -2.85 -2.42 8.62
N LYS A 48 -2.11 -3.42 9.10
CA LYS A 48 -1.59 -3.48 10.46
C LYS A 48 -0.19 -4.11 10.46
N ASN A 49 0.70 -3.59 11.29
CA ASN A 49 2.05 -4.16 11.45
C ASN A 49 1.96 -5.62 11.98
N ILE A 50 2.79 -6.51 11.43
CA ILE A 50 2.89 -7.91 11.84
C ILE A 50 3.53 -8.03 13.22
N ASP A 51 4.57 -7.24 13.51
CA ASP A 51 5.15 -7.13 14.85
C ASP A 51 4.42 -6.09 15.69
N VAL A 52 3.40 -6.59 16.39
CA VAL A 52 2.59 -5.85 17.36
C VAL A 52 3.39 -5.24 18.53
N ARG A 53 4.69 -5.51 18.67
CA ARG A 53 5.54 -4.85 19.67
C ARG A 53 6.09 -3.52 19.16
N GLU A 54 6.26 -3.41 17.85
CA GLU A 54 6.75 -2.20 17.18
C GLU A 54 5.59 -1.22 16.98
N ASP A 55 4.43 -1.74 16.55
CA ASP A 55 3.29 -0.92 16.18
C ASP A 55 1.97 -1.71 16.30
N ASN A 56 0.98 -1.13 16.97
CA ASN A 56 -0.34 -1.76 17.18
C ASN A 56 -1.47 -1.09 16.40
N ASP A 57 -1.18 0.01 15.72
CA ASP A 57 -2.19 0.83 15.07
C ASP A 57 -2.65 0.18 13.76
N GLU A 58 -3.82 0.60 13.32
CA GLU A 58 -4.43 0.16 12.08
C GLU A 58 -4.51 1.35 11.13
N TYR A 59 -4.04 1.15 9.90
CA TYR A 59 -3.91 2.22 8.92
C TYR A 59 -4.90 2.04 7.79
N LEU A 60 -5.85 2.97 7.68
CA LEU A 60 -6.79 3.00 6.57
C LEU A 60 -6.06 3.53 5.35
N THR A 61 -5.95 2.70 4.32
CA THR A 61 -5.15 2.96 3.13
C THR A 61 -6.05 2.89 1.89
N THR A 62 -5.93 3.88 1.02
CA THR A 62 -6.64 3.95 -0.26
C THR A 62 -5.63 4.06 -1.38
N VAL A 63 -5.70 3.14 -2.34
CA VAL A 63 -4.98 3.23 -3.62
C VAL A 63 -5.98 3.56 -4.71
N PHE A 64 -5.64 4.49 -5.60
CA PHE A 64 -6.52 4.87 -6.70
C PHE A 64 -5.75 5.31 -7.94
N ALA A 65 -6.41 5.22 -9.08
CA ALA A 65 -5.89 5.66 -10.37
C ALA A 65 -6.53 6.99 -10.80
N GLU A 66 -5.72 7.92 -11.29
CA GLU A 66 -6.14 9.21 -11.87
C GLU A 66 -5.26 9.49 -13.09
N ASP A 67 -5.87 9.75 -14.25
CA ASP A 67 -5.15 10.07 -15.51
C ASP A 67 -3.99 9.10 -15.88
N ASP A 68 -4.22 7.79 -15.75
CA ASP A 68 -3.25 6.69 -15.96
C ASP A 68 -2.10 6.62 -14.93
N GLU A 69 -2.09 7.49 -13.93
CA GLU A 69 -1.17 7.45 -12.79
C GLU A 69 -1.83 6.84 -11.56
N PHE A 70 -1.02 6.37 -10.61
CA PHE A 70 -1.49 5.75 -9.38
C PHE A 70 -1.05 6.55 -8.17
N TYR A 71 -1.94 6.59 -7.17
CA TYR A 71 -1.77 7.36 -5.96
C TYR A 71 -2.17 6.55 -4.74
N ILE A 72 -1.57 6.88 -3.60
CA ILE A 72 -1.92 6.33 -2.29
C ILE A 72 -2.25 7.45 -1.31
N LYS A 73 -3.25 7.21 -0.47
CA LYS A 73 -3.54 7.96 0.75
C LYS A 73 -3.58 6.98 1.91
N SER A 74 -3.06 7.36 3.06
CA SER A 74 -3.09 6.49 4.23
C SER A 74 -3.09 7.29 5.51
N SER A 75 -3.84 6.82 6.52
CA SER A 75 -3.73 7.35 7.87
C SER A 75 -2.39 7.05 8.56
N TYR A 76 -1.49 6.33 7.87
CA TYR A 76 -0.08 6.16 8.26
C TYR A 76 0.73 7.45 8.06
N PHE A 77 0.44 8.22 7.01
CA PHE A 77 1.19 9.42 6.67
C PHE A 77 0.78 10.61 7.55
N GLU A 78 1.66 11.61 7.67
CA GLU A 78 1.39 12.82 8.45
C GLU A 78 0.14 13.57 7.95
N ASP A 79 -0.03 13.67 6.62
CA ASP A 79 -1.26 14.14 5.98
C ASP A 79 -2.00 12.97 5.31
N ALA A 80 -3.03 12.48 5.99
CA ALA A 80 -3.80 11.33 5.54
C ALA A 80 -4.61 11.58 4.26
N ASP A 81 -4.88 12.85 3.91
CA ASP A 81 -5.67 13.23 2.74
C ASP A 81 -4.78 13.60 1.53
N GLU A 82 -3.48 13.78 1.72
CA GLU A 82 -2.52 14.07 0.66
C GLU A 82 -2.26 12.82 -0.22
N PRO A 83 -2.45 12.91 -1.54
CA PRO A 83 -2.15 11.81 -2.45
C PRO A 83 -0.66 11.76 -2.78
N TYR A 84 -0.04 10.60 -2.52
CA TYR A 84 1.35 10.33 -2.87
C TYR A 84 1.43 9.50 -4.16
N PRO A 85 2.25 9.90 -5.15
CA PRO A 85 2.35 9.19 -6.42
C PRO A 85 3.09 7.85 -6.27
N LEU A 86 2.62 6.82 -6.98
CA LEU A 86 3.15 5.47 -6.96
C LEU A 86 3.72 5.08 -8.32
N ASN A 87 4.92 4.50 -8.29
CA ASN A 87 5.43 3.71 -9.42
C ASN A 87 4.79 2.32 -9.39
N VAL A 88 4.43 1.80 -10.56
CA VAL A 88 3.67 0.54 -10.66
C VAL A 88 4.37 -0.46 -11.57
N GLU A 89 4.54 -1.67 -11.06
CA GLU A 89 4.98 -2.84 -11.80
C GLU A 89 3.90 -3.92 -11.67
N MET A 90 3.58 -4.61 -12.76
CA MET A 90 2.52 -5.62 -12.76
C MET A 90 3.04 -6.91 -13.40
N SER A 91 2.72 -8.03 -12.75
CA SER A 91 2.98 -9.38 -13.26
C SER A 91 1.66 -10.14 -13.46
N GLU A 92 1.74 -11.44 -13.74
CA GLU A 92 0.56 -12.31 -13.82
C GLU A 92 -0.01 -12.65 -12.43
N GLU A 93 0.79 -12.53 -11.37
CA GLU A 93 0.45 -12.97 -10.01
C GLU A 93 0.15 -11.80 -9.06
N GLU A 94 0.76 -10.64 -9.30
CA GLU A 94 0.69 -9.51 -8.39
C GLU A 94 0.86 -8.15 -9.09
N ILE A 95 0.50 -7.10 -8.37
CA ILE A 95 0.83 -5.72 -8.67
C ILE A 95 1.71 -5.21 -7.53
N LYS A 96 2.85 -4.61 -7.89
CA LYS A 96 3.74 -3.93 -6.97
C LYS A 96 3.62 -2.42 -7.18
N PHE A 97 3.26 -1.72 -6.12
CA PHE A 97 3.30 -0.27 -6.01
C PHE A 97 4.52 0.14 -5.21
N THR A 98 5.24 1.17 -5.66
CA THR A 98 6.43 1.68 -4.98
C THR A 98 6.32 3.18 -4.78
N LEU A 99 6.47 3.62 -3.53
CA LEU A 99 6.70 5.00 -3.14
C LEU A 99 8.15 5.13 -2.68
N ALA A 100 8.91 6.04 -3.29
CA ALA A 100 10.31 6.28 -2.93
C ALA A 100 10.45 7.67 -2.28
N GLY A 101 10.95 7.70 -1.06
CA GLY A 101 11.40 8.89 -0.35
C GLY A 101 12.92 9.08 -0.48
N GLU A 102 13.47 10.06 0.26
CA GLU A 102 14.92 10.30 0.32
C GLU A 102 15.65 9.19 1.08
N ASP A 103 15.14 8.84 2.26
CA ASP A 103 15.75 7.86 3.18
C ASP A 103 14.85 6.63 3.43
N GLU A 104 13.82 6.46 2.60
CA GLU A 104 12.82 5.40 2.80
C GLU A 104 12.19 4.91 1.50
N VAL A 105 11.75 3.66 1.49
CA VAL A 105 11.02 3.07 0.37
C VAL A 105 9.85 2.23 0.90
N MET A 106 8.67 2.46 0.35
CA MET A 106 7.50 1.64 0.60
C MET A 106 7.19 0.79 -0.62
N HIS A 107 6.98 -0.50 -0.38
CA HIS A 107 6.49 -1.47 -1.34
C HIS A 107 5.12 -1.97 -0.89
N LEU A 108 4.09 -1.71 -1.68
CA LEU A 108 2.75 -2.25 -1.46
C LEU A 108 2.45 -3.27 -2.56
N TYR A 109 2.05 -4.46 -2.15
CA TYR A 109 1.73 -5.58 -3.04
C TYR A 109 0.23 -5.83 -3.02
N GLY A 110 -0.37 -5.96 -4.20
CA GLY A 110 -1.73 -6.45 -4.39
C GLY A 110 -1.70 -7.78 -5.13
N PHE A 111 -2.21 -8.85 -4.52
CA PHE A 111 -2.15 -10.20 -5.06
C PHE A 111 -3.47 -10.58 -5.76
N PHE A 112 -3.35 -11.23 -6.92
CA PHE A 112 -4.52 -11.75 -7.64
C PHE A 112 -4.93 -13.13 -7.12
N ALA A 113 -6.24 -13.41 -7.20
CA ALA A 113 -6.86 -14.70 -6.87
C ALA A 113 -6.49 -15.85 -7.83
#